data_AF-A0A7V4LRQ9-F1
#
_entry.id   AF-A0A7V4LRQ9-F1
#
_cell.length_a   1.000
_cell.length_b   1.000
_cell.length_c   1.000
_cell.angle_alpha   90.00
_cell.angle_beta   90.00
_cell.angle_gamma   90.00
#
_symmetry.space_group_name_H-M   'P 1'
#
loop_
_entity.id
_entity.type
_entity.pdbx_description
1 polymer ?
#
loop_
_entity_poly.entity_id
_entity_poly.type
_entity_poly.pdbx_seq_one_letter_code
_entity_poly.pdbx_strand_id
1 'polypeptide(L)'
;MKKAPATHPWKFFRAGGFDQVRLDTGADLLALGQLDQKLWVALACPVSGLEFDPKTLALIDDDRDGRIRAPELIRAVQWIGRLLKNPDDLLKHADTVALDAINDATTEGQTLLASARLILSNLGKPDAPAISLADLADTQRILATTAFNGDGIIVAKSAEDGATQALIGDIIACLGAETDRSGRPGVSQAKVDQFYAECAAWDAWFKKGETDAATVRPLGEATAAAVCAWQAVKAKVDDYFGRCRLAAFDPRALAALNREEKEYLALTARDLSITAAEVRDFPLATVTAGKPLPLRAGVNPAWAAALVAFHAAAVKPLLGDQDSLSEADWALLCAKLAPAAAWLAAKPATAVEKLGAARVREILAGAGKDTLAALIARDKAEDAKVQAIAALEKLVRFHRDLHVLCQNFVNFKDFYGRLEPAVFQVGTLYLDQRACELCLRVEDAGRHAALAALAGTYLAYCDCT
;
A
#
# COMPACT_ATOMS: atom_id res chain seq x y z
N MET A 1 -17.05 39.95 -34.12
CA MET A 1 -15.77 40.23 -33.42
C MET A 1 -15.98 39.99 -31.93
N LYS A 2 -15.40 38.93 -31.36
CA LYS A 2 -15.39 38.74 -29.89
C LYS A 2 -14.53 39.87 -29.32
N LYS A 3 -15.11 40.67 -28.41
CA LYS A 3 -14.39 41.72 -27.65
C LYS A 3 -13.16 41.04 -27.02
N ALA A 4 -11.96 41.55 -27.28
CA ALA A 4 -10.78 41.09 -26.55
C ALA A 4 -11.06 41.27 -25.04
N PRO A 5 -10.71 40.28 -24.18
CA PRO A 5 -10.92 40.42 -22.75
C PRO A 5 -10.21 41.69 -22.27
N ALA A 6 -10.92 42.52 -21.51
CA ALA A 6 -10.34 43.73 -20.95
C ALA A 6 -9.17 43.33 -20.04
N THR A 7 -7.98 43.89 -20.29
CA THR A 7 -6.77 43.64 -19.50
C THR A 7 -6.97 44.21 -18.10
N HIS A 8 -6.69 43.42 -17.05
CA HIS A 8 -6.78 43.88 -15.66
C HIS A 8 -5.80 45.04 -15.39
N PRO A 9 -6.25 46.17 -14.83
CA PRO A 9 -5.39 47.33 -14.57
C PRO A 9 -4.57 47.14 -13.29
N TRP A 10 -3.41 46.50 -13.41
CA TRP A 10 -2.49 46.28 -12.29
C TRP A 10 -1.97 47.59 -11.70
N LYS A 11 -1.98 47.67 -10.36
CA LYS A 11 -1.35 48.74 -9.60
C LYS A 11 -0.05 48.22 -8.98
N PHE A 12 0.92 49.11 -8.79
CA PHE A 12 2.24 48.74 -8.28
C PHE A 12 2.62 49.60 -7.06
N PHE A 13 3.50 49.08 -6.22
CA PHE A 13 4.20 49.81 -5.16
C PHE A 13 5.69 49.52 -5.25
N ARG A 14 6.53 50.43 -4.77
CA ARG A 14 7.98 50.25 -4.85
C ARG A 14 8.53 49.67 -3.56
N ALA A 15 9.20 48.53 -3.65
CA ALA A 15 9.82 47.87 -2.51
C ALA A 15 11.02 47.00 -2.93
N GLY A 16 12.03 46.89 -2.06
CA GLY A 16 13.23 46.09 -2.35
C GLY A 16 14.02 46.52 -3.58
N GLY A 17 13.81 47.75 -4.07
CA GLY A 17 14.43 48.27 -5.30
C GLY A 17 13.65 48.04 -6.59
N PHE A 18 12.52 47.32 -6.54
CA PHE A 18 11.71 46.94 -7.70
C PHE A 18 10.24 47.38 -7.56
N ASP A 19 9.49 47.33 -8.66
CA ASP A 19 8.04 47.55 -8.66
C ASP A 19 7.33 46.22 -8.39
N GLN A 20 6.60 46.18 -7.28
CA GLN A 20 5.83 45.03 -6.80
C GLN A 20 4.35 45.23 -7.09
N VAL A 21 3.65 44.18 -7.53
CA VAL A 21 2.21 44.24 -7.83
C VAL A 21 1.40 44.42 -6.54
N ARG A 22 0.34 45.23 -6.57
CA ARG A 22 -0.62 45.38 -5.46
C ARG A 22 -1.75 44.36 -5.60
N LEU A 23 -2.06 43.69 -4.50
CA LEU A 23 -3.19 42.77 -4.37
C LEU A 23 -4.08 43.33 -3.26
N ASP A 24 -4.87 44.35 -3.58
CA ASP A 24 -5.65 45.11 -2.60
C ASP A 24 -7.17 44.91 -2.80
N THR A 25 -7.57 44.15 -3.81
CA THR A 25 -8.97 43.80 -4.09
C THR A 25 -9.08 42.33 -4.47
N GLY A 26 -10.27 41.76 -4.32
CA GLY A 26 -10.58 40.43 -4.81
C GLY A 26 -10.44 40.33 -6.33
N ALA A 27 -10.72 41.42 -7.06
CA ALA A 27 -10.48 41.49 -8.51
C ALA A 27 -8.99 41.29 -8.86
N ASP A 28 -8.07 41.85 -8.07
CA ASP A 28 -6.62 41.63 -8.25
C ASP A 28 -6.26 40.15 -8.07
N LEU A 29 -6.83 39.49 -7.07
CA LEU A 29 -6.62 38.05 -6.83
C LEU A 29 -7.14 37.22 -8.02
N LEU A 30 -8.39 37.45 -8.45
CA LEU A 30 -8.98 36.66 -9.55
C LEU A 30 -8.26 36.89 -10.88
N ALA A 31 -7.59 38.03 -11.04
CA ALA A 31 -6.79 38.35 -12.21
C ALA A 31 -5.38 37.74 -12.19
N LEU A 32 -4.93 37.06 -11.12
CA LEU A 32 -3.55 36.54 -10.99
C LEU A 32 -3.08 35.69 -12.18
N GLY A 33 -3.97 34.93 -12.82
CA GLY A 33 -3.63 34.17 -14.03
C GLY A 33 -3.27 35.01 -15.26
N GLN A 34 -3.52 36.32 -15.21
CA GLN A 34 -3.15 37.31 -16.25
C GLN A 34 -1.88 38.08 -15.90
N LEU A 35 -1.36 37.93 -14.68
CA LEU A 35 -0.14 38.61 -14.24
C LEU A 35 1.07 37.98 -14.93
N ASP A 36 1.97 38.79 -15.49
CA ASP A 36 3.24 38.27 -16.02
C ASP A 36 4.02 37.57 -14.90
N GLN A 37 4.39 36.32 -15.11
CA GLN A 37 5.09 35.50 -14.12
C GLN A 37 6.42 36.12 -13.66
N LYS A 38 7.03 37.00 -14.46
CA LYS A 38 8.26 37.74 -14.08
C LYS A 38 8.04 38.72 -12.92
N LEU A 39 6.79 39.07 -12.63
CA LEU A 39 6.42 39.95 -11.53
C LEU A 39 6.17 39.20 -10.21
N TRP A 40 6.28 37.86 -10.23
CA TRP A 40 6.21 37.05 -9.02
C TRP A 40 7.58 37.00 -8.35
N VAL A 41 7.63 37.26 -7.05
CA VAL A 41 8.88 37.28 -6.29
C VAL A 41 9.44 35.87 -6.08
N ALA A 42 8.59 34.90 -5.79
CA ALA A 42 9.01 33.53 -5.54
C ALA A 42 8.51 32.55 -6.60
N LEU A 43 9.37 31.57 -6.94
CA LEU A 43 9.08 30.54 -7.95
C LEU A 43 8.29 29.34 -7.38
N ALA A 44 8.50 29.05 -6.09
CA ALA A 44 7.86 27.94 -5.38
C ALA A 44 7.77 28.27 -3.87
N CYS A 45 6.66 27.90 -3.25
CA CYS A 45 6.39 28.04 -1.82
C CYS A 45 6.38 26.63 -1.19
N PRO A 46 7.21 26.34 -0.17
CA PRO A 46 7.16 25.05 0.51
C PRO A 46 5.85 24.87 1.28
N VAL A 47 5.37 23.64 1.40
CA VAL A 47 4.17 23.32 2.21
C VAL A 47 4.48 23.12 3.70
N SER A 48 5.76 23.15 4.08
CA SER A 48 6.24 22.95 5.45
C SER A 48 7.24 24.04 5.85
N GLY A 49 7.43 24.20 7.16
CA GLY A 49 8.43 25.13 7.71
C GLY A 49 8.06 26.61 7.62
N LEU A 50 6.80 26.92 7.34
CA LEU A 50 6.23 28.27 7.34
C LEU A 50 5.40 28.49 8.60
N GLU A 51 5.36 29.72 9.10
CA GLU A 51 4.38 30.22 10.07
C GLU A 51 3.05 30.46 9.35
N PHE A 52 2.45 29.38 8.86
CA PHE A 52 1.21 29.38 8.09
C PHE A 52 0.45 28.08 8.30
N ASP A 53 -0.86 28.08 8.04
CA ASP A 53 -1.68 26.88 8.23
C ASP A 53 -1.26 25.76 7.26
N PRO A 54 -0.73 24.62 7.78
CA PRO A 54 -0.17 23.57 6.92
C PRO A 54 -1.26 22.82 6.15
N LYS A 55 -2.50 22.78 6.65
CA LYS A 55 -3.62 22.14 5.93
C LYS A 55 -4.04 22.98 4.73
N THR A 56 -4.03 24.31 4.84
CA THR A 56 -4.29 25.20 3.72
C THR A 56 -3.24 25.03 2.63
N LEU A 57 -1.96 24.94 2.99
CA LEU A 57 -0.89 24.69 2.01
C LEU A 57 -1.07 23.34 1.29
N ALA A 58 -1.35 22.28 2.05
CA ALA A 58 -1.62 20.94 1.49
C ALA A 58 -2.86 20.88 0.59
N LEU A 59 -3.84 21.78 0.76
CA LEU A 59 -5.02 21.88 -0.11
C LEU A 59 -4.72 22.59 -1.44
N ILE A 60 -3.61 23.33 -1.52
CA ILE A 60 -3.16 24.04 -2.73
C ILE A 60 -2.17 23.17 -3.52
N ASP A 61 -1.29 22.44 -2.83
CA ASP A 61 -0.33 21.47 -3.39
C ASP A 61 -1.07 20.25 -3.97
N ASP A 62 -1.52 20.35 -5.22
CA ASP A 62 -2.42 19.36 -5.81
C ASP A 62 -1.69 18.14 -6.38
N ASP A 63 -0.40 18.29 -6.73
CA ASP A 63 0.46 17.18 -7.15
C ASP A 63 1.21 16.51 -5.99
N ARG A 64 1.16 17.09 -4.78
CA ARG A 64 1.73 16.57 -3.53
C ARG A 64 3.25 16.45 -3.59
N ASP A 65 3.92 17.30 -4.34
CA ASP A 65 5.38 17.34 -4.40
C ASP A 65 6.02 18.19 -3.28
N GLY A 66 5.18 18.79 -2.42
CA GLY A 66 5.59 19.59 -1.29
C GLY A 66 5.90 21.04 -1.65
N ARG A 67 5.60 21.50 -2.87
CA ARG A 67 5.91 22.84 -3.35
C ARG A 67 4.78 23.43 -4.18
N ILE A 68 4.14 24.46 -3.64
CA ILE A 68 3.13 25.24 -4.35
C ILE A 68 3.82 26.15 -5.37
N ARG A 69 3.41 26.05 -6.63
CA ARG A 69 3.83 26.92 -7.73
C ARG A 69 2.67 27.81 -8.20
N ALA A 70 2.99 28.79 -9.04
CA ALA A 70 2.01 29.74 -9.54
C ALA A 70 0.73 29.11 -10.13
N PRO A 71 0.79 28.04 -10.96
CA PRO A 71 -0.42 27.43 -11.51
C PRO A 71 -1.38 26.90 -10.43
N GLU A 72 -0.85 26.34 -9.34
CA GLU A 72 -1.64 25.80 -8.23
C GLU A 72 -2.31 26.91 -7.43
N LEU A 73 -1.55 27.97 -7.10
CA LEU A 73 -2.11 29.12 -6.41
C LEU A 73 -3.19 29.83 -7.26
N ILE A 74 -2.96 29.97 -8.57
CA ILE A 74 -3.95 30.52 -9.50
C ILE A 74 -5.21 29.66 -9.52
N ARG A 75 -5.09 28.33 -9.59
CA ARG A 75 -6.24 27.41 -9.53
C ARG A 75 -7.02 27.56 -8.22
N ALA A 76 -6.33 27.67 -7.09
CA ALA A 76 -6.95 27.87 -5.77
C ALA A 76 -7.77 29.16 -5.72
N VAL A 77 -7.20 30.28 -6.19
CA VAL A 77 -7.85 31.59 -6.25
C VAL A 77 -9.05 31.60 -7.20
N GLN A 78 -8.90 30.99 -8.38
CA GLN A 78 -10.00 30.86 -9.34
C GLN A 78 -11.13 29.97 -8.81
N TRP A 79 -10.81 28.92 -8.04
CA TRP A 79 -11.81 28.03 -7.45
C TRP A 79 -12.65 28.77 -6.42
N ILE A 80 -12.03 29.42 -5.42
CA ILE A 80 -12.80 30.15 -4.41
C ILE A 80 -13.54 31.36 -5.01
N GLY A 81 -12.96 32.02 -6.01
CA GLY A 81 -13.58 33.13 -6.73
C GLY A 81 -14.89 32.80 -7.41
N ARG A 82 -15.10 31.55 -7.82
CA ARG A 82 -16.38 31.09 -8.38
C ARG A 82 -17.42 30.78 -7.30
N LEU A 83 -16.97 30.52 -6.07
CA LEU A 83 -17.80 30.09 -4.95
C LEU A 83 -18.22 31.24 -4.03
N LEU A 84 -17.65 32.42 -4.18
CA LEU A 84 -18.04 33.63 -3.46
C LEU A 84 -18.80 34.60 -4.37
N LYS A 85 -19.84 35.24 -3.84
CA LYS A 85 -20.55 36.32 -4.54
C LYS A 85 -19.71 37.58 -4.63
N ASN A 86 -18.92 37.86 -3.60
CA ASN A 86 -18.01 38.99 -3.53
C ASN A 86 -16.57 38.53 -3.25
N PRO A 87 -15.66 38.58 -4.24
CA PRO A 87 -14.26 38.20 -4.05
C PRO A 87 -13.51 39.07 -3.03
N ASP A 88 -13.99 40.29 -2.73
CA ASP A 88 -13.36 41.15 -1.72
C ASP A 88 -13.49 40.57 -0.31
N ASP A 89 -14.37 39.59 -0.10
CA ASP A 89 -14.52 38.91 1.19
C ASP A 89 -13.22 38.17 1.60
N LEU A 90 -12.39 37.76 0.63
CA LEU A 90 -11.07 37.15 0.89
C LEU A 90 -10.10 38.08 1.65
N LEU A 91 -10.34 39.39 1.62
CA LEU A 91 -9.49 40.37 2.31
C LEU A 91 -9.82 40.49 3.80
N LYS A 92 -10.91 39.87 4.26
CA LYS A 92 -11.34 39.90 5.67
C LYS A 92 -10.53 38.96 6.55
N HIS A 93 -9.86 37.97 5.95
CA HIS A 93 -9.09 36.91 6.64
C HIS A 93 -9.89 36.20 7.74
N ALA A 94 -11.21 36.13 7.57
CA ALA A 94 -12.08 35.54 8.58
C ALA A 94 -12.09 34.02 8.45
N ASP A 95 -12.06 33.34 9.61
CA ASP A 95 -12.21 31.89 9.75
C ASP A 95 -13.69 31.43 9.66
N THR A 96 -14.55 32.31 9.15
CA THR A 96 -15.98 32.11 8.93
C THR A 96 -16.37 32.56 7.53
N VAL A 97 -17.33 31.86 6.93
CA VAL A 97 -17.96 32.24 5.66
C VAL A 97 -19.45 32.41 5.89
N ALA A 98 -19.97 33.59 5.55
CA ALA A 98 -21.40 33.87 5.63
C ALA A 98 -22.15 33.04 4.58
N LEU A 99 -23.28 32.45 4.97
CA LEU A 99 -24.06 31.57 4.08
C LEU A 99 -24.61 32.32 2.87
N ASP A 100 -24.93 33.61 3.03
CA ASP A 100 -25.39 34.46 1.94
C ASP A 100 -24.26 34.91 0.99
N ALA A 101 -23.00 34.87 1.43
CA ALA A 101 -21.82 35.16 0.62
C ALA A 101 -21.44 34.02 -0.35
N ILE A 102 -21.92 32.80 -0.12
CA ILE A 102 -21.71 31.65 -1.02
C ILE A 102 -22.49 31.86 -2.33
N ASN A 103 -21.82 31.71 -3.46
CA ASN A 103 -22.40 31.84 -4.80
C ASN A 103 -23.22 30.60 -5.19
N ASP A 104 -24.53 30.69 -5.02
CA ASP A 104 -25.52 29.67 -5.35
C ASP A 104 -25.99 29.68 -6.82
N ALA A 105 -25.33 30.45 -7.70
CA ALA A 105 -25.61 30.43 -9.14
C ALA A 105 -25.04 29.18 -9.85
N THR A 106 -24.18 28.40 -9.18
CA THR A 106 -23.57 27.18 -9.72
C THR A 106 -24.04 25.96 -8.94
N THR A 107 -24.05 24.78 -9.59
CA THR A 107 -24.38 23.51 -8.92
C THR A 107 -23.45 23.21 -7.75
N GLU A 108 -22.17 23.53 -7.88
CA GLU A 108 -21.17 23.35 -6.81
C GLU A 108 -21.50 24.25 -5.61
N GLY A 109 -21.79 25.54 -5.85
CA GLY A 109 -22.14 26.48 -4.80
C GLY A 109 -23.47 26.18 -4.11
N GLN A 110 -24.49 25.72 -4.86
CA GLN A 110 -25.76 25.24 -4.27
C GLN A 110 -25.53 24.04 -3.35
N THR A 111 -24.69 23.09 -3.78
CA THR A 111 -24.36 21.90 -3.00
C THR A 111 -23.60 22.28 -1.71
N LEU A 112 -22.62 23.19 -1.81
CA LEU A 112 -21.88 23.69 -0.64
C LEU A 112 -22.80 24.42 0.34
N LEU A 113 -23.67 25.30 -0.15
CA LEU A 113 -24.61 26.05 0.69
C LEU A 113 -25.58 25.11 1.42
N ALA A 114 -26.16 24.14 0.71
CA ALA A 114 -27.03 23.14 1.32
C ALA A 114 -26.30 22.31 2.39
N SER A 115 -25.05 21.93 2.11
CA SER A 115 -24.21 21.17 3.04
C SER A 115 -23.84 21.99 4.28
N ALA A 116 -23.54 23.28 4.12
CA ALA A 116 -23.24 24.18 5.25
C ALA A 116 -24.45 24.30 6.18
N ARG A 117 -25.66 24.47 5.62
CA ARG A 117 -26.91 24.51 6.39
C ARG A 117 -27.18 23.20 7.13
N LEU A 118 -26.94 22.07 6.46
CA LEU A 118 -27.12 20.75 7.07
C LEU A 118 -26.16 20.53 8.25
N ILE A 119 -24.88 20.89 8.09
CA ILE A 119 -23.88 20.79 9.16
C ILE A 119 -24.27 21.66 10.35
N LEU A 120 -24.63 22.92 10.12
CA LEU A 120 -25.07 23.83 11.18
C LEU A 120 -26.31 23.30 11.91
N SER A 121 -27.28 22.75 11.19
CA SER A 121 -28.45 22.08 11.78
C SER A 121 -28.05 20.88 12.65
N ASN A 122 -27.14 20.02 12.18
CA ASN A 122 -26.66 18.86 12.93
C ASN A 122 -25.88 19.26 14.19
N LEU A 123 -25.23 20.42 14.19
CA LEU A 123 -24.56 21.02 15.35
C LEU A 123 -25.53 21.75 16.30
N GLY A 124 -26.84 21.72 16.02
CA GLY A 124 -27.84 22.42 16.83
C GLY A 124 -27.85 23.95 16.64
N LYS A 125 -27.30 24.45 15.52
CA LYS A 125 -27.21 25.88 15.17
C LYS A 125 -27.94 26.20 13.85
N PRO A 126 -29.22 25.79 13.65
CA PRO A 126 -29.90 25.91 12.34
C PRO A 126 -30.03 27.36 11.83
N ASP A 127 -30.07 28.34 12.74
CA ASP A 127 -30.24 29.76 12.42
C ASP A 127 -28.90 30.53 12.33
N ALA A 128 -27.75 29.84 12.42
CA ALA A 128 -26.45 30.49 12.32
C ALA A 128 -26.25 31.10 10.90
N PRO A 129 -25.84 32.38 10.79
CA PRO A 129 -25.71 33.07 9.51
C PRO A 129 -24.42 32.72 8.76
N ALA A 130 -23.48 32.02 9.41
CA ALA A 130 -22.16 31.70 8.88
C ALA A 130 -21.69 30.33 9.38
N ILE A 131 -20.78 29.70 8.63
CA ILE A 131 -20.09 28.47 9.02
C ILE A 131 -18.62 28.78 9.32
N SER A 132 -18.09 28.22 10.42
CA SER A 132 -16.70 28.41 10.86
C SER A 132 -15.82 27.18 10.62
N LEU A 133 -14.49 27.36 10.68
CA LEU A 133 -13.55 26.23 10.75
C LEU A 133 -13.79 25.35 11.98
N ALA A 134 -14.21 25.94 13.11
CA ALA A 134 -14.50 25.19 14.33
C ALA A 134 -15.70 24.23 14.14
N ASP A 135 -16.78 24.70 13.49
CA ASP A 135 -17.96 23.88 13.19
C ASP A 135 -17.59 22.66 12.32
N LEU A 136 -16.70 22.86 11.35
CA LEU A 136 -16.22 21.80 10.46
C LEU A 136 -15.31 20.82 11.17
N ALA A 137 -14.39 21.31 12.02
CA ALA A 137 -13.53 20.46 12.83
C ALA A 137 -14.33 19.58 13.81
N ASP A 138 -15.40 20.11 14.39
CA ASP A 138 -16.30 19.36 15.26
C ASP A 138 -17.04 18.26 14.50
N THR A 139 -17.53 18.57 13.31
CA THR A 139 -18.21 17.60 12.45
C THR A 139 -17.28 16.48 12.00
N GLN A 140 -16.05 16.81 11.60
CA GLN A 140 -15.03 15.81 11.27
C GLN A 140 -14.71 14.90 12.44
N ARG A 141 -14.61 15.45 13.66
CA ARG A 141 -14.38 14.65 14.87
C ARG A 141 -15.54 13.69 15.14
N ILE A 142 -16.77 14.14 14.94
CA ILE A 142 -17.95 13.28 15.09
C ILE A 142 -17.90 12.13 14.08
N LEU A 143 -17.67 12.43 12.79
CA LEU A 143 -17.57 11.42 11.72
C LEU A 143 -16.38 10.46 11.90
N ALA A 144 -15.25 10.92 12.43
CA ALA A 144 -14.12 10.04 12.73
C ALA A 144 -14.42 9.02 13.85
N THR A 145 -15.47 9.25 14.66
CA THR A 145 -15.90 8.33 15.72
C THR A 145 -17.05 7.41 15.33
N THR A 146 -17.74 7.72 14.22
CA THR A 146 -18.80 6.87 13.67
C THR A 146 -18.20 5.63 13.01
N ALA A 147 -18.96 4.54 12.98
CA ALA A 147 -18.53 3.32 12.34
C ALA A 147 -18.66 3.37 10.80
N PHE A 148 -19.41 4.34 10.29
CA PHE A 148 -19.58 4.64 8.87
C PHE A 148 -19.07 6.06 8.64
N ASN A 149 -18.02 6.20 7.85
CA ASN A 149 -17.33 7.46 7.57
C ASN A 149 -17.09 7.69 6.06
N GLY A 150 -17.63 6.81 5.20
CA GLY A 150 -17.71 7.03 3.76
C GLY A 150 -16.43 6.80 2.99
N ASP A 151 -15.50 5.95 3.44
CA ASP A 151 -14.32 5.57 2.65
C ASP A 151 -14.44 4.21 1.96
N GLY A 152 -15.54 3.49 2.21
CA GLY A 152 -15.80 2.15 1.73
C GLY A 152 -15.03 1.05 2.45
N ILE A 153 -14.47 1.36 3.62
CA ILE A 153 -13.73 0.43 4.48
C ILE A 153 -14.57 0.22 5.75
N ILE A 154 -14.93 -1.04 6.01
CA ILE A 154 -15.64 -1.39 7.24
C ILE A 154 -14.67 -1.94 8.28
N VAL A 155 -14.82 -1.45 9.51
CA VAL A 155 -14.09 -1.92 10.70
C VAL A 155 -14.98 -2.85 11.52
N ALA A 156 -14.43 -3.57 12.50
CA ALA A 156 -15.22 -4.44 13.38
C ALA A 156 -16.41 -3.70 14.03
N LYS A 157 -16.23 -2.44 14.44
CA LYS A 157 -17.30 -1.60 15.04
C LYS A 157 -18.48 -1.32 14.08
N SER A 158 -18.32 -1.53 12.76
CA SER A 158 -19.39 -1.35 11.76
C SER A 158 -20.44 -2.46 11.84
N ALA A 159 -20.08 -3.59 12.43
CA ALA A 159 -20.98 -4.71 12.65
C ALA A 159 -21.59 -4.68 14.05
N GLU A 160 -22.90 -4.93 14.14
CA GLU A 160 -23.66 -4.98 15.39
C GLU A 160 -23.57 -6.35 16.08
N ASP A 161 -23.31 -7.41 15.32
CA ASP A 161 -23.22 -8.79 15.81
C ASP A 161 -21.77 -9.30 15.86
N GLY A 162 -21.50 -10.19 16.83
CA GLY A 162 -20.15 -10.76 17.03
C GLY A 162 -19.67 -11.66 15.90
N ALA A 163 -20.57 -12.27 15.11
CA ALA A 163 -20.18 -13.16 14.03
C ALA A 163 -19.59 -12.38 12.84
N THR A 164 -20.23 -11.27 12.46
CA THR A 164 -19.71 -10.36 11.42
C THR A 164 -18.42 -9.68 11.87
N GLN A 165 -18.31 -9.32 13.15
CA GLN A 165 -17.05 -8.80 13.73
C GLN A 165 -15.91 -9.81 13.61
N ALA A 166 -16.16 -11.07 13.97
CA ALA A 166 -15.17 -12.15 13.82
C ALA A 166 -14.80 -12.38 12.36
N LEU A 167 -15.76 -12.32 11.43
CA LEU A 167 -15.50 -12.46 10.00
C LEU A 167 -14.59 -11.34 9.45
N ILE A 168 -14.80 -10.09 9.87
CA ILE A 168 -13.88 -8.98 9.54
C ILE A 168 -12.48 -9.28 10.06
N GLY A 169 -12.38 -9.81 11.29
CA GLY A 169 -11.12 -10.27 11.88
C GLY A 169 -10.43 -11.39 11.08
N ASP A 170 -11.19 -12.38 10.61
CA ASP A 170 -10.68 -13.49 9.79
C ASP A 170 -10.11 -12.97 8.45
N ILE A 171 -10.80 -12.03 7.81
CA ILE A 171 -10.34 -11.40 6.56
C ILE A 171 -9.03 -10.63 6.81
N ILE A 172 -8.97 -9.81 7.86
CA ILE A 172 -7.76 -9.05 8.23
C ILE A 172 -6.61 -10.00 8.55
N ALA A 173 -6.87 -11.07 9.29
CA ALA A 173 -5.84 -12.05 9.61
C ALA A 173 -5.28 -12.68 8.33
N CYS A 174 -6.13 -13.00 7.35
CA CYS A 174 -5.72 -13.65 6.09
C CYS A 174 -5.06 -12.69 5.10
N LEU A 175 -5.69 -11.56 4.78
CA LEU A 175 -5.31 -10.66 3.68
C LEU A 175 -4.69 -9.33 4.15
N GLY A 176 -4.48 -9.18 5.46
CA GLY A 176 -4.05 -7.94 6.09
C GLY A 176 -5.17 -6.91 6.22
N ALA A 177 -4.93 -5.85 6.99
CA ALA A 177 -5.88 -4.73 7.14
C ALA A 177 -5.70 -3.68 6.04
N GLU A 178 -6.75 -2.89 5.80
CA GLU A 178 -6.67 -1.55 5.21
C GLU A 178 -6.93 -0.52 6.31
N THR A 179 -6.34 0.68 6.18
CA THR A 179 -6.53 1.75 7.16
C THR A 179 -7.78 2.54 6.82
N ASP A 180 -8.80 2.40 7.66
CA ASP A 180 -10.01 3.22 7.64
C ASP A 180 -9.71 4.68 8.03
N ARG A 181 -10.55 5.65 7.62
CA ARG A 181 -10.40 7.08 7.97
C ARG A 181 -10.34 7.34 9.48
N SER A 182 -10.89 6.47 10.32
CA SER A 182 -10.74 6.55 11.79
C SER A 182 -9.37 6.08 12.31
N GLY A 183 -8.47 5.60 11.43
CA GLY A 183 -7.17 5.03 11.74
C GLY A 183 -7.21 3.56 12.17
N ARG A 184 -8.39 2.93 12.14
CA ARG A 184 -8.60 1.54 12.57
C ARG A 184 -8.36 0.56 11.42
N PRO A 185 -8.00 -0.70 11.72
CA PRO A 185 -7.90 -1.74 10.71
C PRO A 185 -9.29 -2.16 10.23
N GLY A 186 -9.49 -2.15 8.92
CA GLY A 186 -10.74 -2.53 8.27
C GLY A 186 -10.52 -3.30 6.97
N VAL A 187 -11.62 -3.54 6.26
CA VAL A 187 -11.66 -4.29 5.00
C VAL A 187 -12.54 -3.59 3.97
N SER A 188 -12.06 -3.50 2.73
CA SER A 188 -12.82 -3.05 1.58
C SER A 188 -13.57 -4.18 0.87
N GLN A 189 -14.45 -3.81 -0.06
CA GLN A 189 -15.15 -4.76 -0.94
C GLN A 189 -14.18 -5.67 -1.70
N ALA A 190 -13.05 -5.13 -2.17
CA ALA A 190 -12.06 -5.91 -2.90
C ALA A 190 -11.44 -7.01 -2.04
N LYS A 191 -11.14 -6.73 -0.76
CA LYS A 191 -10.65 -7.75 0.17
C LYS A 191 -11.71 -8.79 0.52
N VAL A 192 -12.97 -8.38 0.68
CA VAL A 192 -14.07 -9.31 0.90
C VAL A 192 -14.19 -10.27 -0.30
N ASP A 193 -14.21 -9.75 -1.52
CA ASP A 193 -14.35 -10.57 -2.72
C ASP A 193 -13.14 -11.50 -2.94
N GLN A 194 -11.92 -11.01 -2.71
CA GLN A 194 -10.72 -11.84 -2.74
C GLN A 194 -10.78 -12.96 -1.70
N PHE A 195 -11.15 -12.65 -0.46
CA PHE A 195 -11.22 -13.62 0.62
C PHE A 195 -12.20 -14.76 0.30
N TYR A 196 -13.40 -14.41 -0.17
CA TYR A 196 -14.40 -15.41 -0.56
C TYR A 196 -13.97 -16.24 -1.77
N ALA A 197 -13.25 -15.66 -2.73
CA ALA A 197 -12.67 -16.40 -3.86
C ALA A 197 -11.59 -17.40 -3.39
N GLU A 198 -10.71 -16.97 -2.47
CA GLU A 198 -9.69 -17.85 -1.87
C GLU A 198 -10.32 -18.99 -1.05
N CYS A 199 -11.34 -18.69 -0.23
CA CYS A 199 -12.10 -19.70 0.52
C CYS A 199 -12.72 -20.73 -0.42
N ALA A 200 -13.38 -20.30 -1.49
CA ALA A 200 -14.03 -21.19 -2.45
C ALA A 200 -13.01 -22.07 -3.19
N ALA A 201 -11.90 -21.50 -3.66
CA ALA A 201 -10.85 -22.24 -4.34
C ALA A 201 -10.19 -23.28 -3.43
N TRP A 202 -9.90 -22.90 -2.18
CA TRP A 202 -9.28 -23.79 -1.20
C TRP A 202 -10.24 -24.92 -0.78
N ASP A 203 -11.52 -24.63 -0.50
CA ASP A 203 -12.51 -25.67 -0.14
C ASP A 203 -12.78 -26.61 -1.31
N ALA A 204 -12.81 -26.13 -2.56
CA ALA A 204 -12.94 -26.97 -3.74
C ALA A 204 -11.74 -27.95 -3.89
N TRP A 205 -10.52 -27.47 -3.68
CA TRP A 205 -9.33 -28.32 -3.65
C TRP A 205 -9.37 -29.33 -2.50
N PHE A 206 -9.79 -28.90 -1.30
CA PHE A 206 -9.87 -29.75 -0.12
C PHE A 206 -10.92 -30.86 -0.28
N LYS A 207 -12.11 -30.52 -0.80
CA LYS A 207 -13.20 -31.47 -1.10
C LYS A 207 -12.78 -32.55 -2.11
N LYS A 208 -11.94 -32.20 -3.10
CA LYS A 208 -11.37 -33.20 -4.02
C LYS A 208 -10.50 -34.21 -3.27
N GLY A 209 -9.74 -33.75 -2.28
CA GLY A 209 -8.95 -34.60 -1.38
C GLY A 209 -9.79 -35.55 -0.51
N GLU A 210 -11.01 -35.16 -0.16
CA GLU A 210 -11.96 -36.01 0.58
C GLU A 210 -12.72 -36.99 -0.34
N THR A 211 -13.19 -36.51 -1.49
CA THR A 211 -14.02 -37.30 -2.43
C THR A 211 -13.20 -38.43 -3.07
N ASP A 212 -11.98 -38.13 -3.49
CA ASP A 212 -11.07 -39.09 -4.12
C ASP A 212 -10.04 -39.65 -3.13
N ALA A 213 -10.34 -39.67 -1.83
CA ALA A 213 -9.36 -39.93 -0.77
C ALA A 213 -8.56 -41.23 -0.96
N ALA A 214 -9.19 -42.30 -1.45
CA ALA A 214 -8.49 -43.56 -1.73
C ALA A 214 -7.41 -43.42 -2.82
N THR A 215 -7.57 -42.47 -3.74
CA THR A 215 -6.68 -42.23 -4.89
C THR A 215 -5.67 -41.13 -4.62
N VAL A 216 -6.09 -40.01 -4.00
CA VAL A 216 -5.22 -38.84 -3.77
C VAL A 216 -4.66 -38.75 -2.34
N ARG A 217 -5.16 -39.57 -1.41
CA ARG A 217 -4.67 -39.70 -0.03
C ARG A 217 -4.51 -41.17 0.40
N PRO A 218 -3.76 -42.00 -0.37
CA PRO A 218 -3.62 -43.44 -0.10
C PRO A 218 -3.05 -43.78 1.29
N LEU A 219 -2.40 -42.82 1.97
CA LEU A 219 -1.85 -42.97 3.32
C LEU A 219 -2.45 -41.96 4.32
N GLY A 220 -3.62 -41.37 4.01
CA GLY A 220 -4.24 -40.34 4.84
C GLY A 220 -3.33 -39.11 4.99
N GLU A 221 -3.11 -38.66 6.22
CA GLU A 221 -2.22 -37.53 6.57
C GLU A 221 -0.75 -37.78 6.16
N ALA A 222 -0.30 -39.04 6.13
CA ALA A 222 1.09 -39.37 5.77
C ALA A 222 1.36 -39.28 4.26
N THR A 223 0.32 -39.09 3.43
CA THR A 223 0.44 -39.02 1.96
C THR A 223 1.39 -37.91 1.51
N ALA A 224 1.34 -36.74 2.14
CA ALA A 224 2.20 -35.61 1.75
C ALA A 224 3.70 -35.92 1.97
N ALA A 225 4.02 -36.56 3.10
CA ALA A 225 5.38 -37.01 3.39
C ALA A 225 5.85 -38.09 2.39
N ALA A 226 4.97 -39.03 2.03
CA ALA A 226 5.27 -40.06 1.05
C ALA A 226 5.55 -39.49 -0.35
N VAL A 227 4.73 -38.53 -0.80
CA VAL A 227 4.93 -37.83 -2.09
C VAL A 227 6.25 -37.06 -2.09
N CYS A 228 6.56 -36.33 -1.02
CA CYS A 228 7.81 -35.59 -0.90
C CYS A 228 9.03 -36.53 -0.98
N ALA A 229 9.03 -37.61 -0.21
CA ALA A 229 10.11 -38.59 -0.21
C ALA A 229 10.26 -39.30 -1.55
N TRP A 230 9.14 -39.61 -2.22
CA TRP A 230 9.13 -40.18 -3.57
C TRP A 230 9.71 -39.21 -4.61
N GLN A 231 9.26 -37.96 -4.63
CA GLN A 231 9.78 -36.93 -5.54
C GLN A 231 11.29 -36.70 -5.37
N ALA A 232 11.78 -36.74 -4.13
CA ALA A 232 13.19 -36.55 -3.83
C ALA A 232 14.10 -37.59 -4.50
N VAL A 233 13.65 -38.86 -4.60
CA VAL A 233 14.46 -39.96 -5.18
C VAL A 233 14.10 -40.28 -6.63
N LYS A 234 12.94 -39.81 -7.12
CA LYS A 234 12.32 -40.25 -8.37
C LYS A 234 13.28 -40.26 -9.56
N ALA A 235 13.94 -39.13 -9.83
CA ALA A 235 14.83 -39.00 -10.98
C ALA A 235 16.00 -39.99 -10.94
N LYS A 236 16.54 -40.28 -9.75
CA LYS A 236 17.66 -41.22 -9.59
C LYS A 236 17.23 -42.68 -9.63
N VAL A 237 16.04 -42.99 -9.15
CA VAL A 237 15.47 -44.34 -9.28
C VAL A 237 15.13 -44.64 -10.74
N ASP A 238 14.58 -43.65 -11.47
CA ASP A 238 14.35 -43.76 -12.92
C ASP A 238 15.66 -43.93 -13.71
N ASP A 239 16.72 -43.17 -13.37
CA ASP A 239 18.07 -43.33 -13.93
C ASP A 239 18.64 -44.73 -13.65
N TYR A 240 18.52 -45.23 -12.41
CA TYR A 240 19.00 -46.57 -12.05
C TYR A 240 18.35 -47.67 -12.90
N PHE A 241 17.02 -47.72 -12.96
CA PHE A 241 16.33 -48.72 -13.77
C PHE A 241 16.58 -48.53 -15.27
N GLY A 242 16.73 -47.28 -15.74
CA GLY A 242 17.18 -46.99 -17.10
C GLY A 242 18.54 -47.61 -17.43
N ARG A 243 19.51 -47.51 -16.52
CA ARG A 243 20.82 -48.15 -16.66
C ARG A 243 20.72 -49.67 -16.61
N CYS A 244 19.89 -50.24 -15.73
CA CYS A 244 19.66 -51.69 -15.68
C CYS A 244 19.05 -52.24 -16.98
N ARG A 245 18.11 -51.51 -17.61
CA ARG A 245 17.56 -51.85 -18.93
C ARG A 245 18.64 -51.80 -20.03
N LEU A 246 19.48 -50.76 -20.04
CA LEU A 246 20.57 -50.65 -21.02
C LEU A 246 21.61 -51.76 -20.84
N ALA A 247 21.94 -52.12 -19.60
CA ALA A 247 22.82 -53.24 -19.29
C ALA A 247 22.25 -54.60 -19.76
N ALA A 248 20.93 -54.77 -19.73
CA ALA A 248 20.26 -55.97 -20.26
C ALA A 248 20.24 -56.00 -21.79
N PHE A 249 20.18 -54.83 -22.44
CA PHE A 249 20.17 -54.69 -23.90
C PHE A 249 21.55 -54.87 -24.54
N ASP A 250 22.58 -54.19 -24.01
CA ASP A 250 23.97 -54.29 -24.47
C ASP A 250 24.93 -54.47 -23.30
N PRO A 251 25.39 -55.71 -23.01
CA PRO A 251 26.32 -55.98 -21.93
C PRO A 251 27.65 -55.22 -22.03
N ARG A 252 28.04 -54.75 -23.23
CA ARG A 252 29.28 -53.96 -23.41
C ARG A 252 29.21 -52.61 -22.72
N ALA A 253 28.02 -52.08 -22.47
CA ALA A 253 27.82 -50.82 -21.77
C ALA A 253 27.98 -50.94 -20.23
N LEU A 254 28.05 -52.15 -19.67
CA LEU A 254 27.99 -52.38 -18.22
C LEU A 254 29.10 -51.66 -17.43
N ALA A 255 30.32 -51.63 -17.98
CA ALA A 255 31.45 -50.92 -17.37
C ALA A 255 31.21 -49.40 -17.33
N ALA A 256 30.80 -48.81 -18.45
CA ALA A 256 30.49 -47.39 -18.55
C ALA A 256 29.29 -46.99 -17.66
N LEU A 257 28.29 -47.87 -17.52
CA LEU A 257 27.10 -47.62 -16.69
C LEU A 257 27.40 -47.57 -15.19
N ASN A 258 28.42 -48.30 -14.74
CA ASN A 258 28.94 -48.28 -13.37
C ASN A 258 30.07 -47.28 -13.14
N ARG A 259 30.41 -46.47 -14.16
CA ARG A 259 31.57 -45.56 -14.21
C ARG A 259 32.90 -46.29 -14.29
N GLU A 260 33.84 -45.74 -15.05
CA GLU A 260 35.18 -46.31 -15.20
C GLU A 260 36.06 -46.01 -13.98
N GLU A 261 37.02 -46.89 -13.70
CA GLU A 261 37.96 -46.76 -12.57
C GLU A 261 38.69 -45.41 -12.54
N LYS A 262 38.96 -44.82 -13.72
CA LYS A 262 39.59 -43.50 -13.86
C LYS A 262 38.77 -42.36 -13.24
N GLU A 263 37.45 -42.48 -13.18
CA GLU A 263 36.58 -41.47 -12.55
C GLU A 263 36.64 -41.56 -11.02
N TYR A 264 36.88 -42.75 -10.45
CA TYR A 264 37.16 -42.92 -9.03
C TYR A 264 38.54 -42.35 -8.66
N LEU A 265 39.54 -42.59 -9.51
CA LEU A 265 40.90 -42.05 -9.31
C LEU A 265 40.92 -40.52 -9.31
N ALA A 266 40.11 -39.89 -10.16
CA ALA A 266 39.97 -38.43 -10.23
C ALA A 266 39.38 -37.80 -8.95
N LEU A 267 38.52 -38.54 -8.22
CA LEU A 267 37.97 -38.12 -6.93
C LEU A 267 38.98 -38.30 -5.80
N THR A 268 39.70 -39.43 -5.77
CA THR A 268 40.72 -39.71 -4.75
C THR A 268 41.94 -38.79 -4.81
N ALA A 269 42.16 -38.12 -5.95
CA ALA A 269 43.28 -37.20 -6.14
C ALA A 269 43.08 -35.81 -5.49
N ARG A 270 41.88 -35.49 -4.98
CA ARG A 270 41.55 -34.15 -4.44
C ARG A 270 41.69 -34.04 -2.92
N ASP A 271 41.35 -35.10 -2.20
CA ASP A 271 41.67 -35.36 -0.80
C ASP A 271 41.18 -36.79 -0.53
N LEU A 272 41.88 -37.61 0.24
CA LEU A 272 41.56 -39.05 0.44
C LEU A 272 40.21 -39.34 1.14
N SER A 273 39.33 -38.34 1.28
CA SER A 273 37.96 -38.45 1.76
C SER A 273 36.95 -38.32 0.60
N ILE A 274 36.35 -39.43 0.17
CA ILE A 274 35.20 -39.38 -0.75
C ILE A 274 33.98 -38.91 0.04
N THR A 275 33.54 -37.68 -0.21
CA THR A 275 32.33 -37.13 0.42
C THR A 275 31.07 -37.57 -0.32
N ALA A 276 29.94 -37.59 0.39
CA ALA A 276 28.62 -37.82 -0.19
C ALA A 276 28.28 -36.85 -1.34
N ALA A 277 28.85 -35.63 -1.36
CA ALA A 277 28.61 -34.68 -2.44
C ALA A 277 29.28 -35.12 -3.76
N GLU A 278 30.50 -35.66 -3.67
CA GLU A 278 31.33 -36.01 -4.82
C GLU A 278 30.82 -37.23 -5.59
N VAL A 279 30.12 -38.14 -4.91
CA VAL A 279 29.52 -39.32 -5.53
C VAL A 279 28.03 -39.16 -5.84
N ARG A 280 27.45 -37.96 -5.66
CA ARG A 280 26.01 -37.74 -5.87
C ARG A 280 25.53 -38.10 -7.28
N ASP A 281 26.37 -37.88 -8.29
CA ASP A 281 26.06 -38.16 -9.70
C ASP A 281 26.31 -39.61 -10.12
N PHE A 282 26.78 -40.46 -9.19
CA PHE A 282 27.01 -41.87 -9.45
C PHE A 282 25.67 -42.63 -9.40
N PRO A 283 25.59 -43.85 -9.95
CA PRO A 283 24.39 -44.69 -9.84
C PRO A 283 23.96 -44.90 -8.38
N LEU A 284 22.67 -45.13 -8.12
CA LEU A 284 22.16 -45.36 -6.77
C LEU A 284 22.71 -46.64 -6.12
N ALA A 285 23.03 -47.64 -6.93
CA ALA A 285 23.65 -48.89 -6.53
C ALA A 285 24.38 -49.46 -7.76
N THR A 286 25.15 -50.53 -7.58
CA THR A 286 25.77 -51.25 -8.70
C THR A 286 24.71 -51.68 -9.70
N VAL A 287 24.88 -51.27 -10.96
CA VAL A 287 24.00 -51.56 -12.08
C VAL A 287 24.34 -52.93 -12.66
N THR A 288 23.36 -53.81 -12.74
CA THR A 288 23.41 -55.03 -13.57
C THR A 288 22.05 -55.25 -14.24
N ALA A 289 22.00 -56.10 -15.26
CA ALA A 289 20.76 -56.44 -15.95
C ALA A 289 19.69 -56.96 -14.96
N GLY A 290 18.49 -56.37 -14.98
CA GLY A 290 17.34 -56.82 -14.18
C GLY A 290 17.49 -56.74 -12.65
N LYS A 291 18.49 -56.04 -12.12
CA LYS A 291 18.76 -56.02 -10.67
C LYS A 291 17.76 -55.14 -9.91
N PRO A 292 17.16 -55.64 -8.81
CA PRO A 292 16.40 -54.81 -7.88
C PRO A 292 17.28 -53.74 -7.22
N LEU A 293 16.73 -52.55 -7.02
CA LEU A 293 17.39 -51.46 -6.31
C LEU A 293 17.43 -51.77 -4.80
N PRO A 294 18.60 -51.95 -4.16
CA PRO A 294 18.66 -52.01 -2.71
C PRO A 294 18.25 -50.67 -2.09
N LEU A 295 17.56 -50.70 -0.94
CA LEU A 295 17.04 -49.49 -0.28
C LEU A 295 17.85 -49.08 0.97
N ARG A 296 18.73 -49.95 1.46
CA ARG A 296 19.50 -49.73 2.71
C ARG A 296 21.01 -49.93 2.52
N ALA A 297 21.44 -51.15 2.24
CA ALA A 297 22.85 -51.51 2.13
C ALA A 297 23.32 -51.54 0.67
N GLY A 298 24.58 -51.18 0.41
CA GLY A 298 25.15 -51.20 -0.94
C GLY A 298 24.60 -50.11 -1.86
N VAL A 299 24.09 -49.03 -1.29
CA VAL A 299 23.60 -47.84 -2.01
C VAL A 299 24.65 -46.72 -1.97
N ASN A 300 24.51 -45.80 -2.90
CA ASN A 300 25.31 -44.59 -2.97
C ASN A 300 25.14 -43.77 -1.66
N PRO A 301 26.24 -43.48 -0.93
CA PRO A 301 26.19 -42.74 0.33
C PRO A 301 25.49 -41.37 0.22
N ALA A 302 25.55 -40.73 -0.95
CA ALA A 302 24.87 -39.46 -1.23
C ALA A 302 23.34 -39.54 -1.13
N TRP A 303 22.79 -40.72 -1.36
CA TRP A 303 21.35 -40.97 -1.47
C TRP A 303 20.82 -41.88 -0.36
N ALA A 304 21.68 -42.46 0.47
CA ALA A 304 21.31 -43.41 1.52
C ALA A 304 20.21 -42.87 2.46
N ALA A 305 20.35 -41.64 2.96
CA ALA A 305 19.34 -41.03 3.83
C ALA A 305 18.00 -40.80 3.11
N ALA A 306 18.04 -40.35 1.85
CA ALA A 306 16.84 -40.13 1.05
C ALA A 306 16.12 -41.45 0.73
N LEU A 307 16.86 -42.53 0.45
CA LEU A 307 16.31 -43.86 0.23
C LEU A 307 15.69 -44.46 1.50
N VAL A 308 16.31 -44.24 2.68
CA VAL A 308 15.73 -44.65 3.97
C VAL A 308 14.43 -43.89 4.25
N ALA A 309 14.41 -42.57 4.01
CA ALA A 309 13.21 -41.75 4.16
C ALA A 309 12.10 -42.19 3.19
N PHE A 310 12.44 -42.43 1.92
CA PHE A 310 11.53 -42.96 0.92
C PHE A 310 11.00 -44.35 1.29
N HIS A 311 11.85 -45.24 1.78
CA HIS A 311 11.45 -46.55 2.24
C HIS A 311 10.43 -46.46 3.39
N ALA A 312 10.73 -45.65 4.40
CA ALA A 312 9.85 -45.49 5.56
C ALA A 312 8.51 -44.82 5.22
N ALA A 313 8.54 -43.78 4.37
CA ALA A 313 7.37 -42.96 4.07
C ALA A 313 6.47 -43.55 2.97
N ALA A 314 7.03 -44.26 1.99
CA ALA A 314 6.30 -44.71 0.80
C ALA A 314 6.35 -46.23 0.56
N VAL A 315 7.54 -46.84 0.59
CA VAL A 315 7.67 -48.28 0.26
C VAL A 315 6.99 -49.17 1.30
N LYS A 316 7.38 -49.03 2.57
CA LYS A 316 6.84 -49.85 3.66
C LYS A 316 5.32 -49.77 3.79
N PRO A 317 4.69 -48.56 3.75
CA PRO A 317 3.24 -48.46 3.87
C PRO A 317 2.45 -48.95 2.64
N LEU A 318 3.03 -48.89 1.43
CA LEU A 318 2.29 -49.18 0.19
C LEU A 318 2.54 -50.57 -0.40
N LEU A 319 3.73 -51.14 -0.15
CA LEU A 319 4.19 -52.42 -0.69
C LEU A 319 4.68 -53.42 0.38
N GLY A 320 4.83 -53.00 1.64
CA GLY A 320 5.40 -53.80 2.72
C GLY A 320 6.89 -53.55 2.96
N ASP A 321 7.42 -54.11 4.05
CA ASP A 321 8.82 -53.90 4.50
C ASP A 321 9.80 -54.68 3.61
N GLN A 322 10.17 -54.09 2.47
CA GLN A 322 11.05 -54.67 1.46
C GLN A 322 12.43 -54.01 1.52
N ASP A 323 13.51 -54.79 1.51
CA ASP A 323 14.88 -54.26 1.51
C ASP A 323 15.40 -53.87 0.11
N SER A 324 14.67 -54.24 -0.93
CA SER A 324 14.97 -53.90 -2.32
C SER A 324 13.70 -53.73 -3.15
N LEU A 325 13.75 -52.88 -4.16
CA LEU A 325 12.64 -52.54 -5.03
C LEU A 325 12.87 -53.10 -6.45
N SER A 326 11.92 -53.85 -7.00
CA SER A 326 11.96 -54.21 -8.43
C SER A 326 11.49 -53.06 -9.31
N GLU A 327 11.75 -53.13 -10.61
CA GLU A 327 11.24 -52.13 -11.56
C GLU A 327 9.71 -52.12 -11.63
N ALA A 328 9.07 -53.28 -11.45
CA ALA A 328 7.62 -53.41 -11.39
C ALA A 328 7.05 -52.75 -10.12
N ASP A 329 7.71 -52.94 -8.96
CA ASP A 329 7.34 -52.28 -7.71
C ASP A 329 7.48 -50.76 -7.82
N TRP A 330 8.54 -50.29 -8.49
CA TRP A 330 8.74 -48.86 -8.76
C TRP A 330 7.63 -48.27 -9.64
N ALA A 331 7.24 -48.97 -10.70
CA ALA A 331 6.14 -48.55 -11.56
C ALA A 331 4.81 -48.49 -10.76
N LEU A 332 4.56 -49.47 -9.89
CA LEU A 332 3.39 -49.50 -9.02
C LEU A 332 3.37 -48.34 -8.02
N LEU A 333 4.51 -48.02 -7.38
CA LEU A 333 4.63 -46.86 -6.49
C LEU A 333 4.38 -45.55 -7.24
N CYS A 334 4.98 -45.39 -8.42
CA CYS A 334 4.73 -44.22 -9.27
C CYS A 334 3.24 -44.08 -9.59
N ALA A 335 2.56 -45.16 -9.97
CA ALA A 335 1.13 -45.15 -10.26
C ALA A 335 0.26 -44.80 -9.03
N LYS A 336 0.63 -45.29 -7.85
CA LYS A 336 -0.09 -45.00 -6.59
C LYS A 336 0.12 -43.57 -6.08
N LEU A 337 1.31 -42.98 -6.28
CA LEU A 337 1.66 -41.66 -5.73
C LEU A 337 1.44 -40.50 -6.71
N ALA A 338 1.40 -40.76 -8.03
CA ALA A 338 1.21 -39.71 -9.02
C ALA A 338 -0.10 -38.92 -8.86
N PRO A 339 -1.27 -39.53 -8.58
CA PRO A 339 -2.51 -38.77 -8.36
C PRO A 339 -2.44 -37.86 -7.13
N ALA A 340 -1.85 -38.35 -6.03
CA ALA A 340 -1.62 -37.57 -4.83
C ALA A 340 -0.67 -36.39 -5.08
N ALA A 341 0.41 -36.62 -5.84
CA ALA A 341 1.35 -35.56 -6.20
C ALA A 341 0.71 -34.48 -7.08
N ALA A 342 -0.11 -34.86 -8.06
CA ALA A 342 -0.85 -33.93 -8.90
C ALA A 342 -1.86 -33.11 -8.09
N TRP A 343 -2.57 -33.74 -7.14
CA TRP A 343 -3.50 -33.05 -6.26
C TRP A 343 -2.80 -32.06 -5.31
N LEU A 344 -1.68 -32.46 -4.70
CA LEU A 344 -0.88 -31.58 -3.84
C LEU A 344 -0.29 -30.39 -4.63
N ALA A 345 0.19 -30.63 -5.85
CA ALA A 345 0.70 -29.57 -6.72
C ALA A 345 -0.40 -28.59 -7.18
N ALA A 346 -1.65 -29.04 -7.26
CA ALA A 346 -2.81 -28.20 -7.58
C ALA A 346 -3.37 -27.41 -6.39
N LYS A 347 -2.71 -27.46 -5.21
CA LYS A 347 -3.14 -26.71 -4.03
C LYS A 347 -3.05 -25.21 -4.31
N PRO A 348 -4.15 -24.45 -4.16
CA PRO A 348 -4.13 -23.02 -4.42
C PRO A 348 -3.32 -22.30 -3.34
N ALA A 349 -2.46 -21.37 -3.76
CA ALA A 349 -1.74 -20.48 -2.86
C ALA A 349 -2.71 -19.44 -2.30
N THR A 350 -3.19 -19.68 -1.08
CA THR A 350 -4.19 -18.83 -0.42
C THR A 350 -3.79 -18.58 1.03
N ALA A 351 -4.20 -17.45 1.58
CA ALA A 351 -3.92 -17.11 2.98
C ALA A 351 -4.95 -17.70 3.95
N VAL A 352 -6.05 -18.29 3.43
CA VAL A 352 -7.20 -18.78 4.19
C VAL A 352 -6.99 -20.16 4.80
N GLU A 353 -5.97 -20.91 4.38
CA GLU A 353 -5.69 -22.27 4.87
C GLU A 353 -5.60 -22.34 6.41
N LYS A 354 -5.03 -21.30 7.04
CA LYS A 354 -4.87 -21.22 8.50
C LYS A 354 -6.17 -21.19 9.29
N LEU A 355 -7.29 -20.88 8.65
CA LEU A 355 -8.61 -20.93 9.30
C LEU A 355 -9.10 -22.38 9.48
N GLY A 356 -8.59 -23.31 8.66
CA GLY A 356 -9.00 -24.72 8.66
C GLY A 356 -10.35 -24.97 7.98
N ALA A 357 -10.59 -26.24 7.64
CA ALA A 357 -11.74 -26.64 6.81
C ALA A 357 -13.10 -26.32 7.44
N ALA A 358 -13.24 -26.50 8.75
CA ALA A 358 -14.48 -26.24 9.45
C ALA A 358 -14.91 -24.77 9.33
N ARG A 359 -13.98 -23.84 9.61
CA ARG A 359 -14.27 -22.40 9.56
C ARG A 359 -14.49 -21.90 8.14
N VAL A 360 -13.69 -22.34 7.17
CA VAL A 360 -13.88 -21.95 5.76
C VAL A 360 -15.26 -22.37 5.26
N ARG A 361 -15.72 -23.58 5.60
CA ARG A 361 -17.06 -24.07 5.21
C ARG A 361 -18.19 -23.32 5.89
N GLU A 362 -18.03 -23.00 7.17
CA GLU A 362 -18.98 -22.15 7.91
C GLU A 362 -19.14 -20.77 7.22
N ILE A 363 -18.01 -20.13 6.88
CA ILE A 363 -17.98 -18.83 6.20
C ILE A 363 -18.66 -18.89 4.83
N LEU A 364 -18.38 -19.92 4.04
CA LEU A 364 -18.94 -20.09 2.70
C LEU A 364 -20.44 -20.41 2.71
N ALA A 365 -20.93 -21.09 3.75
CA ALA A 365 -22.34 -21.44 3.89
C ALA A 365 -23.21 -20.31 4.47
N GLY A 366 -22.61 -19.34 5.17
CA GLY A 366 -23.30 -18.24 5.82
C GLY A 366 -23.62 -17.06 4.88
N ALA A 367 -24.48 -16.15 5.35
CA ALA A 367 -24.83 -14.91 4.66
C ALA A 367 -23.76 -13.79 4.81
N GLY A 368 -22.59 -14.12 5.36
CA GLY A 368 -21.56 -13.14 5.73
C GLY A 368 -21.12 -12.25 4.57
N LYS A 369 -21.03 -12.79 3.35
CA LYS A 369 -20.63 -12.03 2.17
C LYS A 369 -21.58 -10.88 1.88
N ASP A 370 -22.88 -11.17 1.88
CA ASP A 370 -23.92 -10.18 1.59
C ASP A 370 -24.05 -9.16 2.72
N THR A 371 -23.91 -9.61 3.98
CA THR A 371 -23.88 -8.72 5.15
C THR A 371 -22.72 -7.72 5.05
N LEU A 372 -21.50 -8.18 4.75
CA LEU A 372 -20.34 -7.29 4.60
C LEU A 372 -20.52 -6.32 3.43
N ALA A 373 -21.02 -6.81 2.28
CA ALA A 373 -21.30 -5.96 1.13
C ALA A 373 -22.34 -4.87 1.45
N ALA A 374 -23.38 -5.20 2.20
CA ALA A 374 -24.39 -4.24 2.65
C ALA A 374 -23.80 -3.19 3.61
N LEU A 375 -22.93 -3.59 4.54
CA LEU A 375 -22.22 -2.66 5.43
C LEU A 375 -21.30 -1.71 4.64
N ILE A 376 -20.58 -2.21 3.65
CA ILE A 376 -19.71 -1.39 2.79
C ILE A 376 -20.54 -0.44 1.94
N ALA A 377 -21.68 -0.88 1.41
CA ALA A 377 -22.59 -0.02 0.65
C ALA A 377 -23.18 1.09 1.54
N ARG A 378 -23.57 0.75 2.77
CA ARG A 378 -24.02 1.71 3.78
C ARG A 378 -22.93 2.72 4.12
N ASP A 379 -21.69 2.28 4.25
CA ASP A 379 -20.56 3.18 4.47
C ASP A 379 -20.39 4.16 3.30
N LYS A 380 -20.27 3.64 2.07
CA LYS A 380 -20.11 4.46 0.86
C LYS A 380 -21.22 5.49 0.64
N ALA A 381 -22.43 5.24 1.13
CA ALA A 381 -23.52 6.20 1.07
C ALA A 381 -23.23 7.50 1.84
N GLU A 382 -22.28 7.48 2.78
CA GLU A 382 -21.83 8.64 3.55
C GLU A 382 -20.71 9.44 2.85
N ASP A 383 -20.08 8.92 1.78
CA ASP A 383 -18.94 9.60 1.11
C ASP A 383 -19.33 10.99 0.62
N ALA A 384 -20.51 11.15 0.02
CA ALA A 384 -21.00 12.44 -0.46
C ALA A 384 -21.04 13.50 0.66
N LYS A 385 -21.41 13.11 1.89
CA LYS A 385 -21.42 14.03 3.04
C LYS A 385 -20.00 14.38 3.47
N VAL A 386 -19.07 13.43 3.44
CA VAL A 386 -17.66 13.68 3.79
C VAL A 386 -16.98 14.59 2.77
N GLN A 387 -17.21 14.36 1.48
CA GLN A 387 -16.69 15.24 0.43
C GLN A 387 -17.23 16.66 0.58
N ALA A 388 -18.49 16.82 0.95
CA ALA A 388 -19.09 18.12 1.19
C ALA A 388 -18.43 18.86 2.38
N ILE A 389 -18.12 18.17 3.47
CA ILE A 389 -17.41 18.74 4.62
C ILE A 389 -15.99 19.15 4.23
N ALA A 390 -15.27 18.31 3.48
CA ALA A 390 -13.92 18.62 3.01
C ALA A 390 -13.90 19.84 2.08
N ALA A 391 -14.88 19.95 1.18
CA ALA A 391 -15.02 21.10 0.29
C ALA A 391 -15.37 22.39 1.05
N LEU A 392 -16.19 22.30 2.10
CA LEU A 392 -16.46 23.44 2.98
C LEU A 392 -15.23 23.84 3.81
N GLU A 393 -14.46 22.87 4.31
CA GLU A 393 -13.20 23.17 5.01
C GLU A 393 -12.24 23.91 4.08
N LYS A 394 -12.10 23.43 2.83
CA LYS A 394 -11.32 24.12 1.81
C LYS A 394 -11.80 25.54 1.56
N LEU A 395 -13.13 25.75 1.45
CA LEU A 395 -13.72 27.07 1.26
C LEU A 395 -13.36 28.02 2.41
N VAL A 396 -13.60 27.62 3.65
CA VAL A 396 -13.36 28.48 4.82
C VAL A 396 -11.86 28.73 5.03
N ARG A 397 -11.01 27.71 4.82
CA ARG A 397 -9.54 27.87 4.87
C ARG A 397 -9.06 28.87 3.83
N PHE A 398 -9.48 28.72 2.57
CA PHE A 398 -9.08 29.64 1.52
C PHE A 398 -9.63 31.06 1.76
N HIS A 399 -10.83 31.19 2.33
CA HIS A 399 -11.38 32.49 2.72
C HIS A 399 -10.52 33.20 3.77
N ARG A 400 -10.01 32.45 4.75
CA ARG A 400 -9.13 32.96 5.80
C ARG A 400 -7.73 33.28 5.28
N ASP A 401 -7.15 32.38 4.49
CA ASP A 401 -5.69 32.28 4.33
C ASP A 401 -5.17 32.77 2.97
N LEU A 402 -5.97 32.64 1.89
CA LEU A 402 -5.43 32.67 0.53
C LEU A 402 -4.88 34.04 0.14
N HIS A 403 -5.50 35.13 0.60
CA HIS A 403 -5.01 36.48 0.35
C HIS A 403 -3.66 36.74 1.06
N VAL A 404 -3.51 36.30 2.32
CA VAL A 404 -2.25 36.40 3.06
C VAL A 404 -1.14 35.62 2.33
N LEU A 405 -1.45 34.41 1.87
CA LEU A 405 -0.49 33.61 1.09
C LEU A 405 -0.09 34.32 -0.20
N CYS A 406 -1.04 34.91 -0.93
CA CYS A 406 -0.75 35.67 -2.15
C CYS A 406 0.17 36.87 -1.86
N GLN A 407 -0.06 37.61 -0.77
CA GLN A 407 0.81 38.73 -0.35
C GLN A 407 2.22 38.27 0.05
N ASN A 408 2.34 37.07 0.59
CA ASN A 408 3.63 36.54 1.02
C ASN A 408 4.39 35.75 -0.04
N PHE A 409 3.73 35.38 -1.14
CA PHE A 409 4.33 34.57 -2.19
C PHE A 409 4.47 35.30 -3.53
N VAL A 410 3.48 36.11 -3.90
CA VAL A 410 3.48 36.81 -5.20
C VAL A 410 4.33 38.07 -5.14
N ASN A 411 4.16 38.91 -4.11
CA ASN A 411 4.78 40.25 -4.05
C ASN A 411 5.60 40.51 -2.77
N PHE A 412 5.66 39.55 -1.84
CA PHE A 412 6.39 39.65 -0.56
C PHE A 412 6.03 40.94 0.21
N LYS A 413 4.76 41.37 0.14
CA LYS A 413 4.29 42.64 0.71
C LYS A 413 4.60 42.73 2.21
N ASP A 414 4.40 41.67 2.96
CA ASP A 414 4.61 41.69 4.41
C ASP A 414 6.10 41.75 4.75
N PHE A 415 6.93 40.98 4.05
CA PHE A 415 8.39 41.01 4.21
C PHE A 415 8.98 42.41 3.93
N TYR A 416 8.54 43.05 2.85
CA TYR A 416 9.04 44.38 2.49
C TYR A 416 8.39 45.51 3.28
N GLY A 417 7.11 45.37 3.61
CA GLY A 417 6.30 46.38 4.29
C GLY A 417 6.58 46.44 5.79
N ARG A 418 7.00 45.33 6.41
CA ARG A 418 7.30 45.20 7.85
C ARG A 418 6.16 45.66 8.77
N LEU A 419 4.93 45.61 8.28
CA LEU A 419 3.73 45.87 9.08
C LEU A 419 3.35 44.63 9.89
N GLU A 420 3.44 43.47 9.25
CA GLU A 420 3.23 42.15 9.82
C GLU A 420 4.44 41.25 9.46
N PRO A 421 4.77 40.24 10.28
CA PRO A 421 5.77 39.24 9.92
C PRO A 421 5.36 38.47 8.66
N ALA A 422 6.30 38.24 7.75
CA ALA A 422 6.04 37.37 6.60
C ALA A 422 5.86 35.91 7.04
N VAL A 423 5.11 35.12 6.27
CA VAL A 423 4.78 33.71 6.61
C VAL A 423 6.00 32.78 6.73
N PHE A 424 7.17 33.20 6.24
CA PHE A 424 8.42 32.45 6.38
C PHE A 424 9.30 32.94 7.55
N GLN A 425 8.92 34.02 8.23
CA GLN A 425 9.63 34.55 9.40
C GLN A 425 9.17 33.84 10.67
N VAL A 426 10.12 33.36 11.47
CA VAL A 426 9.89 32.57 12.68
C VAL A 426 10.41 33.33 13.89
N GLY A 427 9.50 34.06 14.56
CA GLY A 427 9.78 34.76 15.81
C GLY A 427 10.88 35.83 15.72
N THR A 428 11.44 36.18 16.88
CA THR A 428 12.52 37.18 17.03
C THR A 428 13.64 36.58 17.87
N LEU A 429 14.87 36.60 17.36
CA LEU A 429 16.06 36.22 18.12
C LEU A 429 16.61 37.45 18.85
N TYR A 430 16.69 37.38 20.17
CA TYR A 430 17.39 38.39 20.98
C TYR A 430 18.82 37.93 21.24
N LEU A 431 19.80 38.66 20.70
CA LEU A 431 21.22 38.35 20.84
C LEU A 431 21.99 39.63 21.18
N ASP A 432 22.72 39.61 22.29
CA ASP A 432 23.54 40.74 22.76
C ASP A 432 22.78 42.08 22.79
N GLN A 433 21.60 42.07 23.43
CA GLN A 433 20.68 43.22 23.52
C GLN A 433 20.14 43.75 22.17
N ARG A 434 20.30 43.01 21.08
CA ARG A 434 19.75 43.34 19.76
C ARG A 434 18.63 42.38 19.39
N ALA A 435 17.62 42.90 18.68
CA ALA A 435 16.55 42.10 18.09
C ALA A 435 16.89 41.77 16.63
N CYS A 436 16.88 40.48 16.30
CA CYS A 436 16.99 39.95 14.96
C CYS A 436 15.61 39.42 14.53
N GLU A 437 14.95 40.11 13.60
CA GLU A 437 13.57 39.84 13.20
C GLU A 437 13.47 39.02 11.89
N LEU A 438 14.58 38.87 11.16
CA LEU A 438 14.66 37.97 10.02
C LEU A 438 15.18 36.60 10.47
N CYS A 439 14.35 35.89 11.21
CA CYS A 439 14.58 34.51 11.62
C CYS A 439 13.82 33.58 10.68
N LEU A 440 14.48 32.53 10.17
CA LEU A 440 13.87 31.56 9.26
C LEU A 440 14.13 30.16 9.79
N ARG A 441 13.17 29.26 9.62
CA ARG A 441 13.42 27.83 9.88
C ARG A 441 14.30 27.27 8.77
N VAL A 442 15.38 26.61 9.16
CA VAL A 442 16.31 25.93 8.25
C VAL A 442 16.29 24.44 8.59
N GLU A 443 15.87 23.61 7.64
CA GLU A 443 15.77 22.15 7.87
C GLU A 443 17.14 21.47 7.99
N ASP A 444 18.12 21.93 7.21
CA ASP A 444 19.49 21.43 7.21
C ASP A 444 20.47 22.60 7.18
N ALA A 445 20.97 22.97 8.37
CA ALA A 445 21.91 24.08 8.53
C ALA A 445 23.23 23.84 7.78
N GLY A 446 23.68 22.58 7.67
CA GLY A 446 24.92 22.23 6.98
C GLY A 446 24.82 22.47 5.48
N ARG A 447 23.73 22.02 4.85
CA ARG A 447 23.45 22.28 3.42
C ARG A 447 23.23 23.77 3.15
N HIS A 448 22.50 24.45 4.02
CA HIS A 448 22.26 25.89 3.87
C HIS A 448 23.56 26.69 4.01
N ALA A 449 24.41 26.37 4.97
CA ALA A 449 25.70 27.02 5.18
C ALA A 449 26.64 26.92 3.97
N ALA A 450 26.58 25.83 3.20
CA ALA A 450 27.37 25.66 1.99
C ALA A 450 27.02 26.69 0.89
N LEU A 451 25.79 27.21 0.87
CA LEU A 451 25.33 28.24 -0.06
C LEU A 451 25.38 29.66 0.55
N ALA A 452 25.29 29.76 1.87
CA ALA A 452 25.23 31.02 2.61
C ALA A 452 26.44 31.94 2.38
N ALA A 453 27.62 31.39 2.09
CA ALA A 453 28.82 32.18 1.81
C ALA A 453 28.65 33.14 0.62
N LEU A 454 27.69 32.88 -0.27
CA LEU A 454 27.38 33.72 -1.44
C LEU A 454 26.42 34.88 -1.11
N ALA A 455 25.77 34.88 0.06
CA ALA A 455 24.69 35.82 0.38
C ALA A 455 25.18 37.23 0.76
N GLY A 456 26.46 37.40 1.12
CA GLY A 456 27.00 38.71 1.53
C GLY A 456 26.42 39.24 2.84
N THR A 457 25.77 38.39 3.63
CA THR A 457 25.14 38.73 4.92
C THR A 457 25.69 37.86 6.04
N TYR A 458 25.72 38.38 7.26
CA TYR A 458 26.03 37.59 8.45
C TYR A 458 24.80 36.74 8.84
N LEU A 459 24.99 35.43 8.96
CA LEU A 459 23.96 34.49 9.39
C LEU A 459 24.37 33.85 10.72
N ALA A 460 23.43 33.73 11.65
CA ALA A 460 23.56 32.91 12.84
C ALA A 460 22.64 31.70 12.71
N TYR A 461 23.17 30.50 12.95
CA TYR A 461 22.39 29.26 13.02
C TYR A 461 22.19 28.92 14.49
N CYS A 462 20.93 28.67 14.87
CA CYS A 462 20.56 28.32 16.24
C CYS A 462 19.78 27.01 16.22
N ASP A 463 20.24 26.03 16.99
CA ASP A 463 19.46 24.83 17.28
C ASP A 463 18.48 25.16 18.40
N CYS A 464 17.18 25.20 18.08
CA CYS A 464 16.10 25.44 19.03
C CYS A 464 15.42 24.10 19.36
N THR A 465 15.45 23.70 20.63
CA THR A 465 14.83 22.47 21.17
C THR A 465 13.43 22.70 21.70
#